data_AF-A0A6L6X913-F1
#
_entry.id   AF-A0A6L6X913-F1
#
_cell.length_a   1.000
_cell.length_b   1.000
_cell.length_c   1.000
_cell.angle_alpha   90.00
_cell.angle_beta   90.00
_cell.angle_gamma   90.00
#
_symmetry.space_group_name_H-M   'P 1'
#
loop_
_entity.id
_entity.type
_entity.pdbx_description
1 polymer ?
#
loop_
_entity_poly.entity_id
_entity_poly.type
_entity_poly.pdbx_seq_one_letter_code
_entity_poly.pdbx_strand_id
1 'polypeptide(L)' 'MDDMAAGGPELVAAAHRLGSGLAQAFGRAEILQFSPEGELRRRYWSHESRPALERWAQQGDVKITDVEV' A
#
# COMPACT_ATOMS: atom_id res chain seq x y z
N MET A 1 -14.16 -8.44 -3.04
CA MET A 1 -14.59 -7.03 -3.14
C MET A 1 -15.05 -6.51 -1.78
N ASP A 2 -15.41 -7.38 -0.82
CA ASP A 2 -15.58 -7.01 0.59
C ASP A 2 -14.28 -6.53 1.28
N ASP A 3 -13.11 -7.05 0.87
CA ASP A 3 -11.79 -6.65 1.38
C ASP A 3 -11.47 -5.15 1.25
N MET A 4 -12.18 -4.43 0.37
CA MET A 4 -12.04 -2.97 0.22
C MET A 4 -12.99 -2.19 1.13
N ALA A 5 -14.05 -2.83 1.63
CA ALA A 5 -15.06 -2.22 2.49
C ALA A 5 -14.59 -2.18 3.96
N ALA A 6 -13.76 -3.14 4.37
CA ALA A 6 -12.94 -3.05 5.56
C ALA A 6 -11.65 -2.32 5.20
N GLY A 7 -11.43 -1.12 5.75
CA GLY A 7 -10.11 -0.49 5.69
C GLY A 7 -9.05 -1.37 6.38
N GLY A 8 -7.78 -0.96 6.33
CA GLY A 8 -6.70 -1.72 6.97
C GLY A 8 -5.86 -2.54 5.99
N PRO A 9 -5.17 -3.60 6.45
CA PRO A 9 -4.22 -4.37 5.64
C PRO A 9 -4.84 -5.00 4.39
N GLU A 10 -6.09 -5.44 4.46
CA GLU A 10 -6.81 -6.07 3.35
C GLU A 10 -7.03 -5.09 2.19
N LEU A 11 -7.35 -3.83 2.50
CA LEU A 11 -7.44 -2.75 1.50
C LEU A 11 -6.08 -2.48 0.86
N VAL A 12 -5.00 -2.50 1.63
CA VAL A 12 -3.64 -2.33 1.11
C VAL A 12 -3.25 -3.47 0.17
N ALA A 13 -3.52 -4.72 0.57
CA ALA A 13 -3.25 -5.89 -0.26
C ALA A 13 -4.13 -5.90 -1.53
N ALA A 14 -5.38 -5.44 -1.46
CA ALA A 14 -6.23 -5.24 -2.62
C ALA A 14 -5.69 -4.16 -3.57
N ALA A 15 -5.22 -3.03 -3.03
CA ALA A 15 -4.59 -1.96 -3.79
C ALA A 15 -3.29 -2.41 -4.45
N HIS A 16 -2.45 -3.22 -3.77
CA HIS A 16 -1.28 -3.87 -4.36
C HIS A 16 -1.67 -4.74 -5.55
N ARG A 17 -2.61 -5.67 -5.38
CA ARG A 17 -3.06 -6.57 -6.46
C ARG A 17 -3.55 -5.79 -7.68
N LEU A 18 -4.39 -4.78 -7.46
CA LEU A 18 -4.93 -3.94 -8.53
C LEU A 18 -3.84 -3.12 -9.23
N GLY A 19 -3.03 -2.40 -8.45
CA GLY A 19 -1.99 -1.53 -8.98
C GLY A 19 -0.88 -2.30 -9.68
N SER A 20 -0.51 -3.47 -9.18
CA SER A 20 0.50 -4.34 -9.80
C SER A 20 0.02 -4.89 -11.14
N GLY A 21 -1.26 -5.25 -11.26
CA GLY A 21 -1.85 -5.61 -12.56
C GLY A 21 -1.74 -4.47 -13.59
N LEU A 22 -1.95 -3.22 -13.15
CA LEU A 22 -1.73 -2.05 -14.00
C LEU A 22 -0.24 -1.86 -14.33
N ALA A 23 0.65 -1.94 -13.34
CA ALA A 23 2.09 -1.78 -13.54
C ALA A 23 2.65 -2.80 -14.56
N GLN A 24 2.18 -4.04 -14.50
CA GLN A 24 2.53 -5.12 -15.43
C GLN A 24 2.12 -4.82 -16.86
N ALA A 25 0.95 -4.20 -17.07
CA ALA A 25 0.53 -3.73 -18.40
C ALA A 25 1.50 -2.69 -19.00
N PHE A 26 2.31 -2.02 -18.17
CA PHE A 26 3.36 -1.07 -18.56
C PHE A 26 4.78 -1.63 -18.39
N GLY A 27 4.95 -2.95 -18.27
CA GLY A 27 6.27 -3.61 -18.21
C GLY A 27 7.00 -3.49 -16.88
N ARG A 28 6.31 -3.12 -15.80
CA ARG A 28 6.85 -3.13 -14.43
C ARG A 28 6.36 -4.35 -13.66
N ALA A 29 7.18 -4.92 -12.79
CA ALA A 29 6.80 -6.12 -12.03
C ALA A 29 5.61 -5.87 -11.07
N GLU A 30 5.67 -4.78 -10.29
CA GLU A 30 4.64 -4.39 -9.34
C GLU A 30 4.67 -2.88 -9.02
N ILE A 31 3.65 -2.41 -8.30
CA ILE A 31 3.73 -1.10 -7.64
C ILE A 31 4.51 -1.18 -6.34
N LEU A 32 5.10 -0.06 -5.93
CA LEU A 32 6.08 -0.05 -4.85
C LEU A 32 5.50 0.46 -3.52
N GLN A 33 4.41 1.22 -3.56
CA GLN A 33 3.83 1.93 -2.41
C GLN A 33 3.16 0.99 -1.39
N PHE A 34 2.65 -0.14 -1.87
CA PHE A 34 1.91 -1.15 -1.09
C PHE A 34 2.65 -2.48 -1.20
N SER A 35 2.52 -3.33 -0.18
CA SER A 35 3.00 -4.71 -0.22
C SER A 35 1.84 -5.70 -0.38
N PRO A 36 2.09 -6.92 -0.89
CA PRO A 36 1.07 -7.97 -0.97
C PRO A 36 0.59 -8.45 0.42
N GLU A 37 1.39 -8.24 1.47
CA GLU A 37 1.06 -8.55 2.87
C GLU A 37 0.17 -7.49 3.54
N GLY A 38 -0.17 -6.42 2.84
CA GLY A 38 -0.99 -5.34 3.38
C GLY A 38 -0.21 -4.26 4.13
N GLU A 39 1.07 -4.07 3.79
CA GLU A 39 1.93 -3.05 4.41
C GLU A 39 2.13 -1.83 3.50
N LEU A 40 2.34 -0.66 4.11
CA LEU A 40 2.73 0.56 3.42
C LEU A 40 4.25 0.70 3.38
N ARG A 41 4.83 0.87 2.18
CA ARG A 41 6.27 1.13 2.03
C ARG A 41 6.55 2.64 2.06
N ARG A 42 6.97 3.16 3.22
CA ARG A 42 7.07 4.61 3.53
C ARG A 42 7.88 5.41 2.53
N ARG A 43 8.97 4.81 2.02
CA ARG A 43 9.91 5.44 1.09
C ARG A 43 9.25 5.99 -0.17
N TYR A 44 8.20 5.35 -0.66
CA TYR A 44 7.54 5.71 -1.91
C TYR A 44 6.43 6.77 -1.75
N TRP A 45 6.25 7.27 -0.53
CA TRP A 45 5.32 8.36 -0.22
C TRP A 45 6.06 9.67 -0.01
N SER A 46 5.48 10.75 -0.54
CA SER A 46 6.01 12.10 -0.39
C SER A 46 6.08 12.53 1.07
N HIS A 47 7.03 13.42 1.40
CA HIS A 47 7.15 13.96 2.75
C HIS A 47 5.86 14.67 3.21
N GLU A 48 5.16 15.33 2.29
CA GLU A 48 3.92 16.05 2.57
C GLU A 48 2.75 15.11 2.91
N SER A 49 2.65 13.96 2.25
CA SER A 49 1.57 12.99 2.46
C SER A 49 1.79 12.07 3.67
N ARG A 50 3.05 11.90 4.11
CA ARG A 50 3.42 10.97 5.21
C ARG A 50 2.64 11.19 6.50
N PRO A 51 2.45 12.42 7.03
CA PRO A 51 1.75 12.60 8.30
C PRO A 51 0.28 12.17 8.26
N ALA A 52 -0.38 12.33 7.11
CA ALA A 52 -1.76 11.87 6.93
C ALA A 52 -1.81 10.34 6.75
N LEU A 53 -0.89 9.80 5.97
CA LEU A 53 -0.76 8.36 5.74
C LEU A 53 -0.47 7.59 7.03
N GLU A 54 0.45 8.08 7.86
CA GLU A 54 0.82 7.46 9.15
C GLU A 54 -0.34 7.44 10.13
N ARG A 55 -1.12 8.54 10.21
CA ARG A 55 -2.34 8.60 11.01
C ARG A 55 -3.38 7.60 10.55
N TRP A 56 -3.62 7.51 9.24
CA TRP A 56 -4.55 6.55 8.68
C TRP A 56 -4.11 5.11 8.95
N ALA A 57 -2.82 4.82 8.74
CA ALA A 57 -2.26 3.50 8.95
C ALA A 57 -2.43 3.05 10.41
N GLN A 58 -2.17 3.95 11.36
CA GLN A 58 -2.36 3.69 12.78
C GLN A 58 -3.83 3.41 13.14
N GLN A 59 -4.79 4.10 12.50
CA GLN A 59 -6.22 3.88 12.73
C GLN A 59 -6.72 2.55 12.16
N GLY A 60 -6.11 2.08 11.08
CA GLY A 60 -6.49 0.85 10.37
C GLY A 60 -5.61 -0.36 10.70
N ASP A 61 -4.75 -0.30 11.71
CA ASP A 61 -3.76 -1.35 12.04
C ASP A 61 -2.88 -1.78 10.84
N VAL A 62 -2.55 -0.82 9.98
CA VAL A 62 -1.68 -1.02 8.82
C VAL A 62 -0.23 -0.80 9.23
N LYS A 63 0.61 -1.79 8.99
CA LYS A 63 2.05 -1.66 9.21
C LYS A 63 2.69 -0.76 8.17
N ILE A 64 3.65 0.04 8.61
CA ILE A 64 4.52 0.84 7.76
C ILE A 64 5.92 0.25 7.80
N THR A 65 6.48 0.00 6.63
CA THR A 65 7.83 -0.56 6.46
C THR A 65 8.73 0.38 5.69
N ASP A 66 10.01 0.37 6.05
CA ASP A 66 11.09 1.05 5.34
C ASP A 66 11.93 0.06 4.49
N VAL A 67 11.51 -1.22 4.41
CA VAL A 67 12.26 -2.30 3.75
C VAL A 67 12.20 -2.18 2.23
N GLU A 68 13.36 -2.38 1.57
CA GLU A 68 13.49 -2.49 0.12
C GLU A 68 13.08 -3.89 -0.35
N VAL A 69 12.39 -3.95 -1.50
CA VAL A 69 12.12 -5.19 -2.25
C VAL A 69 13.02 -5.23 -3.46
#